data_AF-A0AAW0VQD8-F1
#
_entry.id   AF-A0AAW0VQD8-F1
#
_cell.length_a   1.000
_cell.length_b   1.000
_cell.length_c   1.000
_cell.angle_alpha   90.00
_cell.angle_beta   90.00
_cell.angle_gamma   90.00
#
_symmetry.space_group_name_H-M   'P 1'
#
loop_
_entity.id
_entity.type
_entity.pdbx_description
1 polymer ?
#
loop_
_entity_poly.entity_id
_entity_poly.type
_entity_poly.pdbx_seq_one_letter_code
_entity_poly.pdbx_strand_id
1 'polypeptide(L)'
;MAMVALSSLQLMLGLLLKSTTASIISVTFDGALYSLHDGLAKNWVARGNFTDNIFVDGWSYLELETNPVFPDAVQAFAAGFAEGAATHDLIYKSYRNTLEGICEWKSKKFCDNMRKFLNENMLWMKSMIALNKKSCPVWHNVDLILTQMNGLSMGYNKTAENPMDPDSILWLNLMGDLEDLEAALDPSIHNINFEDWVKSGQFRGDGHCSALIKLLPGNTDLYVSHVTWNTYQSMLRIQKKYIFPFRRTGSSGPEDMNPGHTVAFSSYPGILFSGDDFHILSTGLVTLETTIGNSNPALWKNITATGE
;
A
#
# COMPACT_ATOMS: atom_id res chain seq x y z
N MET A 1 -27.68 48.92 37.71
CA MET A 1 -27.09 47.84 38.53
C MET A 1 -27.75 46.55 38.08
N ALA A 2 -27.26 45.92 37.02
CA ALA A 2 -26.12 44.99 37.00
C ALA A 2 -26.63 43.54 37.11
N MET A 3 -26.80 42.90 35.96
CA MET A 3 -26.66 41.45 35.76
C MET A 3 -26.65 41.19 34.25
N VAL A 4 -25.47 41.27 33.65
CA VAL A 4 -25.20 40.87 32.26
C VAL A 4 -24.05 39.86 32.32
N ALA A 5 -24.32 38.71 31.69
CA ALA A 5 -23.41 37.77 31.03
C ALA A 5 -22.07 37.43 31.72
N LEU A 6 -21.94 36.18 32.18
CA LEU A 6 -20.66 35.45 32.22
C LEU A 6 -20.92 33.97 32.55
N SER A 7 -21.30 33.16 31.56
CA SER A 7 -21.19 31.69 31.69
C SER A 7 -21.15 30.94 30.35
N SER A 8 -20.71 31.58 29.27
CA SER A 8 -20.66 30.94 27.94
C SER A 8 -19.54 31.53 27.08
N LEU A 9 -18.29 31.46 27.56
CA LEU A 9 -17.13 31.76 26.71
C LEU A 9 -15.85 31.12 27.28
N GLN A 10 -15.78 29.79 27.31
CA GLN A 10 -14.52 29.08 27.56
C GLN A 10 -14.48 27.66 26.97
N LEU A 11 -15.19 27.46 25.86
CA LEU A 11 -15.09 26.23 25.07
C LEU A 11 -14.90 26.55 23.59
N MET A 12 -13.93 27.41 23.28
CA MET A 12 -13.35 27.47 21.94
C MET A 12 -11.85 27.73 22.06
N LEU A 13 -11.13 27.17 21.10
CA LEU A 13 -9.69 27.28 20.87
C LEU A 13 -8.79 26.32 21.66
N GLY A 14 -8.98 25.03 21.38
CA GLY A 14 -7.97 24.00 21.59
C GLY A 14 -7.81 23.05 20.40
N LEU A 15 -8.33 23.38 19.20
CA LEU A 15 -7.74 22.82 17.98
C LEU A 15 -6.44 23.59 17.74
N LEU A 16 -5.37 23.15 18.41
CA LEU A 16 -4.04 23.36 17.89
C LEU A 16 -4.06 22.77 16.48
N LEU A 17 -4.17 23.63 15.46
CA LEU A 17 -3.61 23.36 14.15
C LEU A 17 -2.14 23.05 14.42
N LYS A 18 -1.81 21.78 14.71
CA LYS A 18 -0.43 21.30 14.63
C LYS A 18 0.00 21.73 13.24
N SER A 19 1.00 22.62 13.16
CA SER A 19 1.58 22.95 11.86
C SER A 19 1.94 21.62 11.21
N THR A 20 1.50 21.41 9.98
CA THR A 20 1.82 20.23 9.16
C THR A 20 3.30 20.31 8.80
N THR A 21 4.15 20.04 9.78
CA THR A 21 5.59 19.97 9.61
C THR A 21 5.91 18.60 9.07
N ALA A 22 6.57 18.58 7.92
CA ALA A 22 7.20 17.39 7.36
C ALA A 22 8.00 16.65 8.45
N SER A 23 7.71 15.37 8.65
CA SER A 23 8.50 14.48 9.47
C SER A 23 9.53 13.80 8.58
N ILE A 24 10.81 14.07 8.84
CA ILE A 24 11.91 13.38 8.17
C ILE A 24 12.32 12.21 9.04
N ILE A 25 12.39 11.03 8.44
CA ILE A 25 12.85 9.81 9.09
C ILE A 25 13.97 9.19 8.25
N SER A 26 14.90 8.49 8.90
CA SER A 26 15.88 7.68 8.19
C SER A 26 16.15 6.36 8.89
N VAL A 27 16.56 5.37 8.11
CA VAL A 27 16.90 4.02 8.57
C VAL A 27 18.36 3.75 8.24
N THR A 28 19.13 3.29 9.23
CA THR A 28 20.52 2.84 9.03
C THR A 28 20.62 1.32 9.22
N PHE A 29 21.62 0.69 8.62
CA PHE A 29 21.91 -0.74 8.80
C PHE A 29 23.39 -0.94 9.15
N ASP A 30 23.66 -1.66 10.24
CA ASP A 30 25.03 -1.91 10.75
C ASP A 30 25.62 -3.26 10.31
N GLY A 31 24.88 -4.02 9.48
CA GLY A 31 25.22 -5.39 9.08
C GLY A 31 24.38 -6.46 9.80
N ALA A 32 23.69 -6.10 10.88
CA ALA A 32 22.83 -7.01 11.64
C ALA A 32 21.44 -6.41 11.94
N LEU A 33 21.38 -5.13 12.30
CA LEU A 33 20.18 -4.46 12.78
C LEU A 33 19.85 -3.21 11.97
N TYR A 34 18.56 -3.01 11.74
CA TYR A 34 18.00 -1.77 11.22
C TYR A 34 17.66 -0.84 12.39
N SER A 35 18.12 0.41 12.32
CA SER A 35 17.86 1.43 13.34
C SER A 35 17.12 2.61 12.73
N LEU A 36 16.07 3.05 13.41
CA LEU A 36 15.24 4.20 13.04
C LEU A 36 15.81 5.48 13.68
N HIS A 37 15.80 6.57 12.93
CA HIS A 37 16.27 7.88 13.39
C HIS A 37 15.30 8.97 12.98
N ASP A 38 15.03 9.89 13.91
CA ASP A 38 14.40 11.16 13.58
C ASP A 38 15.41 12.03 12.82
N GLY A 39 14.98 12.60 11.70
CA GLY A 39 15.84 13.36 10.79
C GLY A 39 16.73 12.47 9.91
N LEU A 40 17.73 13.11 9.28
CA LEU A 40 18.63 12.47 8.32
C LEU A 40 19.93 12.01 9.00
N ALA A 41 20.08 10.70 9.20
CA ALA A 41 21.33 10.08 9.63
C ALA A 41 22.38 10.11 8.50
N LYS A 42 23.68 10.11 8.81
CA LYS A 42 24.76 10.17 7.80
C LYS A 42 24.82 8.94 6.88
N ASN A 43 24.67 7.74 7.44
CA ASN A 43 24.79 6.45 6.73
C ASN A 43 23.40 5.82 6.49
N TRP A 44 22.44 6.64 6.09
CA TRP A 44 21.08 6.19 5.83
C TRP A 44 21.05 5.20 4.65
N VAL A 45 20.30 4.12 4.83
CA VAL A 45 19.92 3.14 3.81
C VAL A 45 18.65 3.60 3.11
N ALA A 46 17.66 4.05 3.90
CA ALA A 46 16.43 4.63 3.42
C ALA A 46 16.14 5.92 4.17
N ARG A 47 15.53 6.89 3.50
CA ARG A 47 15.00 8.11 4.12
C ARG A 47 13.58 8.35 3.64
N GLY A 48 12.74 8.85 4.55
CA GLY A 48 11.37 9.21 4.28
C GLY A 48 11.07 10.65 4.67
N ASN A 49 10.26 11.30 3.87
CA ASN A 49 9.63 12.57 4.21
C ASN A 49 8.12 12.37 4.17
N PHE A 50 7.48 12.45 5.34
CA PHE A 50 6.05 12.28 5.49
C PHE A 50 5.40 13.57 5.97
N THR A 51 4.36 14.01 5.26
CA THR A 51 3.53 15.15 5.66
C THR A 51 2.08 14.72 5.67
N ASP A 52 1.46 14.67 6.85
CA ASP A 52 0.02 14.45 6.99
C ASP A 52 -0.72 15.78 6.76
N ASN A 53 -1.34 15.91 5.59
CA ASN A 53 -2.13 17.09 5.20
C ASN A 53 -3.62 16.74 4.99
N ILE A 54 -4.08 15.58 5.52
CA ILE A 54 -5.41 15.03 5.21
C ILE A 54 -6.54 16.02 5.56
N PHE A 55 -6.39 16.78 6.65
CA PHE A 55 -7.41 17.76 7.06
C PHE A 55 -7.38 19.07 6.26
N VAL A 56 -6.37 19.28 5.42
CA VAL A 56 -6.22 20.50 4.61
C VAL A 56 -6.70 20.26 3.19
N ASP A 57 -6.24 19.20 2.53
CA ASP A 57 -6.55 18.91 1.12
C ASP A 57 -7.00 17.47 0.86
N GLY A 58 -7.17 16.65 1.90
CA GLY A 58 -7.57 15.25 1.78
C GLY A 58 -6.42 14.28 1.52
N TRP A 59 -5.17 14.74 1.46
CA TRP A 59 -4.01 13.91 1.16
C TRP A 59 -2.94 13.98 2.24
N SER A 60 -2.32 12.84 2.52
CA SER A 60 -0.96 12.82 3.04
C SER A 60 0.04 12.66 1.89
N TYR A 61 1.29 13.04 2.13
CA TYR A 61 2.36 12.95 1.16
C TYR A 61 3.53 12.16 1.75
N LEU A 62 4.03 11.18 1.00
CA LEU A 62 5.17 10.38 1.38
C LEU A 62 6.18 10.31 0.23
N GLU A 63 7.39 10.80 0.46
CA GLU A 63 8.54 10.54 -0.40
C GLU A 63 9.50 9.59 0.31
N LEU A 64 9.84 8.47 -0.33
CA LEU A 64 10.84 7.51 0.15
C LEU A 64 11.95 7.33 -0.87
N GLU A 65 13.18 7.34 -0.37
CA GLU A 65 14.38 7.15 -1.18
C GLU A 65 15.30 6.14 -0.52
N THR A 66 15.92 5.28 -1.32
CA THR A 66 16.95 4.33 -0.86
C THR A 66 18.32 4.62 -1.47
N ASN A 67 19.36 4.27 -0.71
CA ASN A 67 20.75 4.54 -1.07
C ASN A 67 21.36 3.35 -1.84
N PRO A 68 21.78 3.53 -3.11
CA PRO A 68 22.26 2.44 -3.97
C PRO A 68 23.61 1.84 -3.54
N VAL A 69 24.30 2.45 -2.56
CA VAL A 69 25.50 1.89 -1.95
C VAL A 69 25.20 0.56 -1.23
N PHE A 70 23.97 0.37 -0.75
CA PHE A 70 23.56 -0.85 -0.05
C PHE A 70 22.98 -1.91 -1.01
N PRO A 71 23.03 -3.21 -0.67
CA PRO A 71 22.36 -4.25 -1.44
C PRO A 71 20.84 -4.01 -1.53
N ASP A 72 20.23 -4.33 -2.67
CA ASP A 72 18.80 -4.08 -2.93
C ASP A 72 17.87 -4.64 -1.85
N ALA A 73 18.13 -5.83 -1.33
CA ALA A 73 17.31 -6.40 -0.25
C ALA A 73 17.39 -5.58 1.04
N VAL A 74 18.55 -5.00 1.35
CA VAL A 74 18.74 -4.10 2.50
C VAL A 74 18.00 -2.79 2.27
N GLN A 75 18.05 -2.26 1.04
CA GLN A 75 17.30 -1.08 0.63
C GLN A 75 15.78 -1.30 0.74
N ALA A 76 15.27 -2.39 0.15
CA ALA A 76 13.84 -2.73 0.13
C ALA A 76 13.28 -2.88 1.55
N PHE A 77 13.97 -3.62 2.42
CA PHE A 77 13.56 -3.75 3.82
C PHE A 77 13.54 -2.39 4.52
N ALA A 78 14.60 -1.59 4.38
CA ALA A 78 14.70 -0.29 5.02
C ALA A 78 13.63 0.69 4.53
N ALA A 79 13.26 0.66 3.24
CA ALA A 79 12.19 1.47 2.67
C ALA A 79 10.85 1.13 3.33
N GLY A 80 10.50 -0.16 3.40
CA GLY A 80 9.30 -0.60 4.10
C GLY A 80 9.34 -0.21 5.58
N PHE A 81 10.46 -0.45 6.25
CA PHE A 81 10.63 -0.13 7.67
C PHE A 81 10.43 1.36 7.96
N ALA A 82 10.97 2.23 7.10
CA ALA A 82 10.75 3.68 7.19
C ALA A 82 9.28 4.06 6.96
N GLU A 83 8.62 3.49 5.94
CA GLU A 83 7.20 3.74 5.67
C GLU A 83 6.31 3.34 6.85
N GLY A 84 6.50 2.12 7.34
CA GLY A 84 5.68 1.54 8.39
C GLY A 84 5.77 2.34 9.68
N ALA A 85 6.98 2.80 10.00
CA ALA A 85 7.21 3.66 11.15
C ALA A 85 6.64 5.07 10.94
N ALA A 86 6.87 5.70 9.78
CA ALA A 86 6.44 7.07 9.52
C ALA A 86 4.92 7.22 9.42
N THR A 87 4.22 6.17 8.94
CA THR A 87 2.78 6.20 8.64
C THR A 87 1.96 5.33 9.58
N HIS A 88 2.53 4.88 10.70
CA HIS A 88 1.91 3.87 11.59
C HIS A 88 0.49 4.22 12.04
N ASP A 89 0.23 5.49 12.41
CA ASP A 89 -1.09 5.95 12.85
C ASP A 89 -2.13 5.87 11.72
N LEU A 90 -1.75 6.24 10.50
CA LEU A 90 -2.64 6.11 9.33
C LEU A 90 -2.84 4.65 8.91
N ILE A 91 -1.80 3.80 9.01
CA ILE A 91 -1.93 2.36 8.76
C ILE A 91 -2.95 1.74 9.71
N TYR A 92 -2.85 2.04 11.00
CA TYR A 92 -3.78 1.57 12.01
C TYR A 92 -5.22 1.99 11.69
N LYS A 93 -5.44 3.28 11.39
CA LYS A 93 -6.77 3.80 11.03
C LYS A 93 -7.31 3.17 9.73
N SER A 94 -6.47 3.04 8.72
CA SER A 94 -6.85 2.44 7.43
C SER A 94 -7.30 1.00 7.61
N TYR A 95 -6.50 0.19 8.32
CA TYR A 95 -6.88 -1.20 8.62
C TYR A 95 -8.19 -1.30 9.39
N ARG A 96 -8.38 -0.43 10.40
CA ARG A 96 -9.63 -0.39 11.16
C ARG A 96 -10.84 -0.02 10.31
N ASN A 97 -10.65 0.84 9.33
CA ASN A 97 -11.73 1.24 8.44
C ASN A 97 -12.06 0.15 7.40
N THR A 98 -11.07 -0.64 6.96
CA THR A 98 -11.22 -1.49 5.77
C THR A 98 -11.22 -2.99 6.02
N LEU A 99 -10.48 -3.48 7.03
CA LEU A 99 -10.25 -4.92 7.23
C LEU A 99 -10.53 -5.41 8.66
N GLU A 100 -10.62 -4.53 9.66
CA GLU A 100 -10.99 -4.93 11.02
C GLU A 100 -12.37 -5.63 11.00
N GLY A 101 -12.41 -6.86 11.51
CA GLY A 101 -13.63 -7.69 11.46
C GLY A 101 -13.75 -8.63 10.24
N ILE A 102 -12.79 -8.59 9.30
CA ILE A 102 -12.35 -9.66 8.36
C ILE A 102 -13.13 -10.98 8.34
N CYS A 103 -12.99 -11.69 9.45
CA CYS A 103 -13.40 -13.08 9.55
C CYS A 103 -14.75 -13.23 10.25
N GLU A 104 -15.18 -12.20 10.98
CA GLU A 104 -16.47 -12.11 11.66
C GLU A 104 -17.60 -11.81 10.67
N TRP A 105 -17.43 -10.78 9.84
CA TRP A 105 -18.41 -10.36 8.82
C TRP A 105 -18.48 -11.26 7.56
N LYS A 106 -17.42 -11.98 7.17
CA LYS A 106 -17.39 -12.85 5.96
C LYS A 106 -17.65 -14.30 6.35
N SER A 107 -16.66 -14.95 6.96
CA SER A 107 -16.81 -16.16 7.77
C SER A 107 -15.44 -16.66 8.19
N LYS A 108 -15.39 -17.44 9.27
CA LYS A 108 -14.18 -18.19 9.64
C LYS A 108 -13.71 -19.11 8.51
N LYS A 109 -14.64 -19.77 7.81
CA LYS A 109 -14.36 -20.70 6.71
C LYS A 109 -13.64 -20.00 5.55
N PHE A 110 -14.11 -18.82 5.15
CA PHE A 110 -13.45 -18.00 4.14
C PHE A 110 -12.02 -17.66 4.55
N CYS A 111 -11.82 -17.14 5.76
CA CYS A 111 -10.48 -16.81 6.24
C CYS A 111 -9.55 -18.02 6.34
N ASP A 112 -10.05 -19.18 6.75
CA ASP A 112 -9.26 -20.42 6.81
C ASP A 112 -8.84 -20.87 5.39
N ASN A 113 -9.74 -20.77 4.40
CA ASN A 113 -9.43 -21.04 2.99
C ASN A 113 -8.43 -20.03 2.42
N MET A 114 -8.62 -18.73 2.72
CA MET A 114 -7.73 -17.65 2.29
C MET A 114 -6.32 -17.84 2.84
N ARG A 115 -6.17 -18.09 4.15
CA ARG A 115 -4.86 -18.36 4.76
C ARG A 115 -4.19 -19.58 4.14
N LYS A 116 -4.95 -20.65 3.87
CA LYS A 116 -4.41 -21.83 3.20
C LYS A 116 -3.89 -21.48 1.79
N PHE A 117 -4.72 -20.80 0.99
CA PHE A 117 -4.37 -20.39 -0.37
C PHE A 117 -3.13 -19.48 -0.40
N LEU A 118 -3.10 -18.45 0.44
CA LEU A 118 -1.98 -17.51 0.53
C LEU A 118 -0.70 -18.18 1.04
N ASN A 119 -0.80 -19.12 1.99
CA ASN A 119 0.37 -19.86 2.46
C ASN A 119 0.95 -20.76 1.36
N GLU A 120 0.11 -21.47 0.62
CA GLU A 120 0.55 -22.26 -0.55
C GLU A 120 1.20 -21.36 -1.61
N ASN A 121 0.61 -20.20 -1.90
CA ASN A 121 1.16 -19.23 -2.85
C ASN A 121 2.50 -18.62 -2.39
N MET A 122 2.61 -18.26 -1.12
CA MET A 122 3.84 -17.73 -0.54
C MET A 122 4.98 -18.76 -0.58
N LEU A 123 4.68 -20.03 -0.32
CA LEU A 123 5.66 -21.12 -0.43
C LEU A 123 6.15 -21.30 -1.87
N TRP A 124 5.24 -21.23 -2.84
CA TRP A 124 5.59 -21.27 -4.26
C TRP A 124 6.42 -20.07 -4.71
N MET A 125 6.03 -18.85 -4.34
CA MET A 125 6.84 -17.65 -4.65
C MET A 125 8.25 -17.76 -4.08
N LYS A 126 8.38 -18.21 -2.82
CA LYS A 126 9.70 -18.43 -2.19
C LYS A 126 10.56 -19.45 -2.94
N SER A 127 9.97 -20.54 -3.43
CA SER A 127 10.72 -21.53 -4.21
C SER A 127 11.20 -20.95 -5.55
N MET A 128 10.34 -20.20 -6.23
CA MET A 128 10.67 -19.55 -7.50
C MET A 128 11.73 -18.45 -7.33
N ILE A 129 11.65 -17.65 -6.27
CA ILE A 129 12.68 -16.67 -5.89
C ILE A 129 14.03 -17.35 -5.67
N ALA A 130 14.05 -18.42 -4.87
CA ALA A 130 15.28 -19.14 -4.55
C ALA A 130 15.99 -19.68 -5.80
N LEU A 131 15.21 -20.13 -6.78
CA LEU A 131 15.72 -20.67 -8.04
C LEU A 131 16.17 -19.56 -9.01
N ASN A 132 15.46 -18.44 -9.08
CA ASN A 132 15.52 -17.55 -10.24
C ASN A 132 16.01 -16.11 -9.96
N LYS A 133 16.02 -15.62 -8.71
CA LYS A 133 16.26 -14.18 -8.44
C LYS A 133 17.60 -13.63 -8.92
N LYS A 134 18.60 -14.50 -9.08
CA LYS A 134 19.93 -14.09 -9.54
C LYS A 134 19.96 -13.68 -11.01
N SER A 135 19.10 -14.27 -11.85
CA SER A 135 19.14 -14.14 -13.31
C SER A 135 17.83 -13.67 -13.92
N CYS A 136 16.70 -13.89 -13.25
CA CYS A 136 15.38 -13.48 -13.71
C CYS A 136 14.97 -12.14 -13.05
N PRO A 137 14.76 -11.07 -13.85
CA PRO A 137 14.35 -9.78 -13.31
C PRO A 137 13.04 -9.84 -12.52
N VAL A 138 12.08 -10.64 -12.98
CA VAL A 138 10.78 -10.81 -12.31
C VAL A 138 10.98 -11.31 -10.89
N TRP A 139 11.66 -12.45 -10.72
CA TRP A 139 11.83 -13.07 -9.41
C TRP A 139 12.76 -12.31 -8.47
N HIS A 140 13.69 -11.50 -9.00
CA HIS A 140 14.43 -10.53 -8.18
C HIS A 140 13.50 -9.47 -7.61
N ASN A 141 12.69 -8.84 -8.46
CA ASN A 141 11.79 -7.77 -8.01
C ASN A 141 10.66 -8.29 -7.10
N VAL A 142 10.16 -9.52 -7.31
CA VAL A 142 9.23 -10.16 -6.37
C VAL A 142 9.88 -10.34 -4.98
N ASP A 143 11.15 -10.78 -4.91
CA ASP A 143 11.91 -10.86 -3.64
C ASP A 143 11.97 -9.49 -2.94
N LEU A 144 12.23 -8.42 -3.70
CA LEU A 144 12.30 -7.06 -3.16
C LEU A 144 10.95 -6.55 -2.66
N ILE A 145 9.85 -6.79 -3.38
CA ILE A 145 8.50 -6.41 -2.95
C ILE A 145 8.13 -7.11 -1.63
N LEU A 146 8.34 -8.43 -1.55
CA LEU A 146 8.07 -9.18 -0.32
C LEU A 146 8.98 -8.74 0.83
N THR A 147 10.23 -8.39 0.53
CA THR A 147 11.18 -7.84 1.51
C THR A 147 10.75 -6.46 2.03
N GLN A 148 10.26 -5.59 1.15
CA GLN A 148 9.69 -4.29 1.52
C GLN A 148 8.44 -4.45 2.39
N MET A 149 7.55 -5.40 2.05
CA MET A 149 6.36 -5.71 2.84
C MET A 149 6.70 -6.21 4.25
N ASN A 150 7.72 -7.05 4.38
CA ASN A 150 8.23 -7.46 5.69
C ASN A 150 8.79 -6.25 6.48
N GLY A 151 9.58 -5.40 5.80
CA GLY A 151 10.05 -4.14 6.37
C GLY A 151 8.91 -3.27 6.90
N LEU A 152 7.85 -3.10 6.11
CA LEU A 152 6.65 -2.33 6.46
C LEU A 152 5.99 -2.83 7.74
N SER A 153 5.76 -4.14 7.84
CA SER A 153 5.19 -4.76 9.04
C SER A 153 6.08 -4.55 10.27
N MET A 154 7.39 -4.72 10.12
CA MET A 154 8.34 -4.52 11.22
C MET A 154 8.46 -3.04 11.63
N GLY A 155 8.44 -2.11 10.68
CA GLY A 155 8.47 -0.67 10.94
C GLY A 155 7.22 -0.18 11.66
N TYR A 156 6.05 -0.67 11.24
CA TYR A 156 4.78 -0.43 11.94
C TYR A 156 4.87 -0.92 13.39
N ASN A 157 5.19 -2.20 13.59
CA ASN A 157 5.22 -2.81 14.92
C ASN A 157 6.29 -2.23 15.86
N LYS A 158 7.34 -1.59 15.31
CA LYS A 158 8.36 -0.89 16.10
C LYS A 158 7.81 0.36 16.78
N THR A 159 6.81 1.00 16.19
CA THR A 159 6.32 2.34 16.57
C THR A 159 4.88 2.31 17.10
N ALA A 160 4.07 1.35 16.64
CA ALA A 160 2.66 1.26 16.98
C ALA A 160 2.42 0.83 18.44
N GLU A 161 1.42 1.44 19.07
CA GLU A 161 0.90 1.02 20.38
C GLU A 161 0.09 -0.28 20.28
N ASN A 162 -0.57 -0.49 19.14
CA ASN A 162 -1.43 -1.65 18.87
C ASN A 162 -0.81 -2.48 17.73
N PRO A 163 -0.13 -3.59 18.04
CA PRO A 163 0.37 -4.52 17.04
C PRO A 163 -0.77 -5.07 16.19
N MET A 164 -0.52 -5.24 14.90
CA MET A 164 -1.47 -5.87 13.97
C MET A 164 -1.21 -7.36 13.86
N ASP A 165 -2.21 -8.11 13.41
CA ASP A 165 -2.00 -9.52 13.07
C ASP A 165 -0.95 -9.64 11.95
N PRO A 166 -0.15 -10.72 11.92
CA PRO A 166 0.89 -10.91 10.91
C PRO A 166 0.39 -10.85 9.46
N ASP A 167 -0.86 -11.26 9.23
CA ASP A 167 -1.49 -11.30 7.91
C ASP A 167 -2.03 -9.93 7.47
N SER A 168 -2.23 -8.98 8.38
CA SER A 168 -2.98 -7.75 8.11
C SER A 168 -2.36 -6.89 7.02
N ILE A 169 -1.03 -6.74 7.02
CA ILE A 169 -0.31 -5.96 6.00
C ILE A 169 -0.41 -6.64 4.63
N LEU A 170 -0.30 -7.97 4.58
CA LEU A 170 -0.48 -8.70 3.33
C LEU A 170 -1.91 -8.51 2.82
N TRP A 171 -2.92 -8.63 3.68
CA TRP A 171 -4.32 -8.47 3.29
C TRP A 171 -4.64 -7.04 2.82
N LEU A 172 -4.04 -6.00 3.42
CA LEU A 172 -4.12 -4.63 2.90
C LEU A 172 -3.58 -4.53 1.47
N ASN A 173 -2.51 -5.27 1.15
CA ASN A 173 -1.91 -5.29 -0.18
C ASN A 173 -2.62 -6.25 -1.15
N LEU A 174 -3.71 -6.89 -0.73
CA LEU A 174 -4.54 -7.77 -1.57
C LEU A 174 -5.96 -7.21 -1.72
N MET A 175 -6.23 -5.96 -1.34
CA MET A 175 -7.61 -5.43 -1.32
C MET A 175 -8.33 -5.54 -2.67
N GLY A 176 -7.63 -5.35 -3.80
CA GLY A 176 -8.19 -5.59 -5.13
C GLY A 176 -8.40 -7.08 -5.41
N ASP A 177 -7.38 -7.92 -5.17
CA ASP A 177 -7.45 -9.38 -5.35
C ASP A 177 -8.52 -10.06 -4.47
N LEU A 178 -8.83 -9.49 -3.31
CA LEU A 178 -9.85 -10.00 -2.39
C LEU A 178 -11.22 -10.09 -3.06
N GLU A 179 -11.55 -9.19 -3.98
CA GLU A 179 -12.85 -9.20 -4.67
C GLU A 179 -13.07 -10.49 -5.48
N ASP A 180 -12.05 -10.95 -6.20
CA ASP A 180 -12.08 -12.19 -6.98
C ASP A 180 -11.83 -13.43 -6.10
N LEU A 181 -10.94 -13.33 -5.11
CA LEU A 181 -10.63 -14.43 -4.19
C LEU A 181 -11.81 -14.81 -3.30
N GLU A 182 -12.66 -13.85 -2.92
CA GLU A 182 -13.94 -14.11 -2.24
C GLU A 182 -14.81 -15.05 -3.07
N ALA A 183 -15.05 -14.71 -4.34
CA ALA A 183 -15.88 -15.49 -5.24
C ALA A 183 -15.28 -16.87 -5.55
N ALA A 184 -13.95 -16.96 -5.65
CA ALA A 184 -13.25 -18.20 -5.99
C ALA A 184 -13.12 -19.18 -4.80
N LEU A 185 -12.83 -18.68 -3.59
CA LEU A 185 -12.53 -19.52 -2.43
C LEU A 185 -13.75 -19.86 -1.58
N ASP A 186 -14.80 -19.03 -1.62
CA ASP A 186 -16.08 -19.36 -1.01
C ASP A 186 -17.26 -18.76 -1.80
N PRO A 187 -17.70 -19.45 -2.89
CA PRO A 187 -18.82 -19.00 -3.72
C PRO A 187 -20.13 -18.77 -2.96
N SER A 188 -20.25 -19.27 -1.72
CA SER A 188 -21.44 -19.10 -0.88
C SER A 188 -21.55 -17.70 -0.24
N ILE A 189 -20.48 -16.90 -0.28
CA ILE A 189 -20.44 -15.53 0.26
C ILE A 189 -21.43 -14.58 -0.44
N HIS A 190 -21.86 -14.89 -1.66
CA HIS A 190 -22.84 -14.05 -2.37
C HIS A 190 -24.28 -14.17 -1.85
N ASN A 191 -24.55 -15.03 -0.85
CA ASN A 191 -25.85 -15.18 -0.19
C ASN A 191 -25.92 -14.46 1.17
N ILE A 192 -25.31 -13.28 1.30
CA ILE A 192 -25.37 -12.47 2.53
C ILE A 192 -26.60 -11.53 2.53
N ASN A 193 -27.16 -11.29 3.73
CA ASN A 193 -28.25 -10.33 3.89
C ASN A 193 -27.74 -8.87 3.72
N PHE A 194 -28.65 -7.91 3.58
CA PHE A 194 -28.28 -6.51 3.31
C PHE A 194 -27.40 -5.88 4.40
N GLU A 195 -27.60 -6.24 5.67
CA GLU A 195 -26.82 -5.68 6.78
C GLU A 195 -25.37 -6.19 6.76
N ASP A 196 -25.20 -7.50 6.52
CA ASP A 196 -23.88 -8.11 6.37
C ASP A 196 -23.19 -7.65 5.08
N TRP A 197 -23.96 -7.38 4.01
CA TRP A 197 -23.44 -6.77 2.78
C TRP A 197 -22.90 -5.36 3.02
N VAL A 198 -23.65 -4.49 3.69
CA VAL A 198 -23.18 -3.12 4.04
C VAL A 198 -21.92 -3.20 4.89
N LYS A 199 -21.88 -4.12 5.87
CA LYS A 199 -20.68 -4.34 6.66
C LYS A 199 -19.54 -4.74 5.75
N SER A 200 -19.72 -5.75 4.89
CA SER A 200 -18.69 -6.39 4.05
C SER A 200 -17.90 -5.48 3.10
N GLY A 201 -18.34 -4.24 2.88
CA GLY A 201 -17.71 -3.30 1.94
C GLY A 201 -17.83 -3.68 0.47
N GLN A 202 -18.59 -4.74 0.11
CA GLN A 202 -18.77 -5.15 -1.28
C GLN A 202 -19.45 -4.05 -2.10
N PHE A 203 -18.94 -3.79 -3.31
CA PHE A 203 -19.57 -2.85 -4.24
C PHE A 203 -20.91 -3.36 -4.76
N ARG A 204 -21.85 -2.44 -4.98
CA ARG A 204 -23.12 -2.72 -5.67
C ARG A 204 -23.00 -2.26 -7.12
N GLY A 205 -23.12 -3.19 -8.06
CA GLY A 205 -23.01 -2.92 -9.51
C GLY A 205 -21.62 -3.24 -10.07
N ASP A 206 -21.37 -2.82 -11.31
CA ASP A 206 -20.12 -3.13 -12.06
C ASP A 206 -18.87 -2.40 -11.53
N GLY A 207 -19.01 -1.64 -10.42
CA GLY A 207 -17.95 -1.09 -9.56
C GLY A 207 -16.57 -0.90 -10.19
N HIS A 208 -16.46 -0.07 -11.23
CA HIS A 208 -15.20 0.16 -11.92
C HIS A 208 -14.77 1.62 -11.82
N CYS A 209 -13.45 1.83 -11.82
CA CYS A 209 -12.86 3.16 -11.95
C CYS A 209 -13.22 3.79 -13.31
N SER A 210 -12.98 5.10 -13.46
CA SER A 210 -13.13 5.80 -14.74
C SER A 210 -11.79 6.39 -15.18
N ALA A 211 -11.42 6.23 -16.46
CA ALA A 211 -10.18 6.76 -17.00
C ALA A 211 -10.41 7.48 -18.34
N LEU A 212 -9.58 8.49 -18.63
CA LEU A 212 -9.59 9.21 -19.91
C LEU A 212 -8.16 9.55 -20.34
N ILE A 213 -7.81 9.15 -21.56
CA ILE A 213 -6.60 9.56 -22.29
C ILE A 213 -7.02 10.49 -23.43
N LYS A 214 -6.57 11.74 -23.39
CA LYS A 214 -7.03 12.81 -24.28
C LYS A 214 -5.88 13.51 -24.99
N LEU A 215 -5.80 13.31 -26.31
CA LEU A 215 -4.97 14.11 -27.21
C LEU A 215 -5.65 15.47 -27.46
N LEU A 216 -4.92 16.56 -27.22
CA LEU A 216 -5.41 17.93 -27.42
C LEU A 216 -5.38 18.32 -28.92
N PRO A 217 -6.21 19.31 -29.33
CA PRO A 217 -6.20 19.81 -30.71
C PRO A 217 -4.80 20.23 -31.17
N GLY A 218 -4.45 19.86 -32.41
CA GLY A 218 -3.14 20.13 -32.98
C GLY A 218 -1.98 19.33 -32.38
N ASN A 219 -2.27 18.24 -31.64
CA ASN A 219 -1.26 17.40 -30.98
C ASN A 219 -0.35 18.19 -30.02
N THR A 220 -0.92 19.19 -29.36
CA THR A 220 -0.18 20.10 -28.47
C THR A 220 0.18 19.46 -27.14
N ASP A 221 -0.64 18.52 -26.66
CA ASP A 221 -0.39 17.76 -25.44
C ASP A 221 -1.23 16.46 -25.40
N LEU A 222 -0.89 15.57 -24.46
CA LEU A 222 -1.61 14.34 -24.15
C LEU A 222 -1.93 14.30 -22.65
N TYR A 223 -3.20 14.48 -22.29
CA TYR A 223 -3.66 14.37 -20.91
C TYR A 223 -4.06 12.93 -20.57
N VAL A 224 -3.74 12.51 -19.35
CA VAL A 224 -4.13 11.22 -18.79
C VAL A 224 -4.76 11.46 -17.43
N SER A 225 -5.97 10.95 -17.22
CA SER A 225 -6.73 11.11 -15.98
C SER A 225 -7.37 9.80 -15.55
N HIS A 226 -7.48 9.62 -14.23
CA HIS A 226 -8.10 8.47 -13.59
C HIS A 226 -8.93 8.95 -12.39
N VAL A 227 -10.07 8.30 -12.17
CA VAL A 227 -10.99 8.56 -11.08
C VAL A 227 -11.36 7.22 -10.46
N THR A 228 -10.74 6.90 -9.33
CA THR A 228 -11.03 5.70 -8.56
C THR A 228 -12.44 5.74 -7.99
N TRP A 229 -13.14 4.62 -8.11
CA TRP A 229 -14.40 4.40 -7.42
C TRP A 229 -14.12 3.44 -6.27
N ASN A 230 -14.28 3.89 -5.03
CA ASN A 230 -14.02 3.08 -3.85
C ASN A 230 -15.03 3.39 -2.72
N THR A 231 -15.05 2.56 -1.69
CA THR A 231 -15.86 2.78 -0.47
C THR A 231 -15.39 4.05 0.25
N TYR A 232 -16.32 4.80 0.85
CA TYR A 232 -15.93 6.03 1.59
C TYR A 232 -15.01 5.77 2.78
N GLN A 233 -15.06 4.58 3.36
CA GLN A 233 -14.18 4.19 4.48
C GLN A 233 -12.70 4.06 4.08
N SER A 234 -12.37 3.91 2.80
CA SER A 234 -10.99 3.86 2.31
C SER A 234 -10.37 5.24 2.03
N MET A 235 -11.09 6.35 2.26
CA MET A 235 -10.63 7.71 1.92
C MET A 235 -9.49 8.27 2.79
N LEU A 236 -8.72 7.43 3.49
CA LEU A 236 -7.41 7.84 4.01
C LEU A 236 -6.39 7.69 2.88
N ARG A 237 -5.92 8.82 2.36
CA ARG A 237 -5.11 8.85 1.13
C ARG A 237 -3.68 9.28 1.39
N ILE A 238 -2.74 8.61 0.71
CA ILE A 238 -1.33 9.02 0.67
C ILE A 238 -0.90 9.12 -0.80
N GLN A 239 -0.47 10.29 -1.25
CA GLN A 239 0.28 10.42 -2.50
C GLN A 239 1.72 9.99 -2.23
N LYS A 240 2.17 8.93 -2.89
CA LYS A 240 3.49 8.35 -2.66
C LYS A 240 4.43 8.67 -3.83
N LYS A 241 5.70 8.84 -3.50
CA LYS A 241 6.81 8.88 -4.44
C LYS A 241 7.94 8.00 -3.92
N TYR A 242 8.25 6.96 -4.66
CA TYR A 242 9.37 6.07 -4.36
C TYR A 242 10.52 6.34 -5.31
N ILE A 243 11.73 6.42 -4.76
CA ILE A 243 13.00 6.58 -5.47
C ILE A 243 13.89 5.40 -5.05
N PHE A 244 13.72 4.28 -5.74
CA PHE A 244 14.36 3.01 -5.43
C PHE A 244 15.29 2.60 -6.58
N PRO A 245 16.61 2.90 -6.48
CA PRO A 245 17.60 2.49 -7.45
C PRO A 245 17.94 0.98 -7.35
N PHE A 246 16.92 0.13 -7.37
CA PHE A 246 17.07 -1.32 -7.39
C PHE A 246 17.61 -1.78 -8.74
N ARG A 247 18.44 -2.82 -8.70
CA ARG A 247 19.06 -3.41 -9.88
C ARG A 247 18.08 -4.33 -10.58
N ARG A 248 18.31 -4.56 -11.87
CA ARG A 248 17.43 -5.39 -12.69
C ARG A 248 17.35 -6.84 -12.21
N THR A 249 18.48 -7.40 -11.75
CA THR A 249 18.57 -8.77 -11.20
C THR A 249 19.49 -8.80 -9.98
N GLY A 250 19.44 -9.88 -9.20
CA GLY A 250 20.33 -10.07 -8.05
C GLY A 250 21.82 -10.17 -8.40
N SER A 251 22.17 -10.38 -9.67
CA SER A 251 23.55 -10.42 -10.16
C SER A 251 23.94 -9.18 -10.99
N SER A 252 23.02 -8.25 -11.21
CA SER A 252 23.27 -7.03 -11.96
C SER A 252 24.28 -6.13 -11.23
N GLY A 253 25.13 -5.46 -12.00
CA GLY A 253 26.01 -4.41 -11.48
C GLY A 253 25.23 -3.15 -11.13
N PRO A 254 25.84 -2.17 -10.42
CA PRO A 254 25.17 -0.94 -10.01
C PRO A 254 24.59 -0.11 -11.18
N GLU A 255 25.19 -0.20 -12.36
CA GLU A 255 24.77 0.54 -13.57
C GLU A 255 23.52 -0.05 -14.24
N ASP A 256 23.17 -1.31 -13.97
CA ASP A 256 22.01 -1.99 -14.55
C ASP A 256 20.80 -1.90 -13.61
N MET A 257 20.33 -0.68 -13.44
CA MET A 257 19.18 -0.32 -12.61
C MET A 257 17.85 -0.57 -13.34
N ASN A 258 16.79 -0.83 -12.57
CA ASN A 258 15.42 -0.81 -13.10
C ASN A 258 15.11 0.57 -13.70
N PRO A 259 14.58 0.65 -14.93
CA PRO A 259 14.36 1.94 -15.58
C PRO A 259 13.22 2.74 -14.88
N GLY A 260 12.28 2.06 -14.23
CA GLY A 260 11.23 2.64 -13.39
C GLY A 260 11.63 2.90 -11.94
N HIS A 261 12.92 3.18 -11.67
CA HIS A 261 13.45 3.40 -10.32
C HIS A 261 12.83 4.59 -9.58
N THR A 262 12.12 5.49 -10.26
CA THR A 262 11.28 6.51 -9.61
C THR A 262 9.84 6.37 -10.07
N VAL A 263 8.91 6.32 -9.12
CA VAL A 263 7.47 6.24 -9.40
C VAL A 263 6.72 7.14 -8.42
N ALA A 264 5.78 7.93 -8.94
CA ALA A 264 4.82 8.67 -8.14
C ALA A 264 3.41 8.15 -8.42
N PHE A 265 2.63 7.89 -7.38
CA PHE A 265 1.34 7.22 -7.50
C PHE A 265 0.41 7.55 -6.33
N SER A 266 -0.89 7.61 -6.60
CA SER A 266 -1.92 7.76 -5.57
C SER A 266 -2.07 6.43 -4.83
N SER A 267 -2.18 6.46 -3.50
CA SER A 267 -2.15 5.24 -2.68
C SER A 267 -2.88 5.42 -1.35
N TYR A 268 -2.71 4.44 -0.47
CA TYR A 268 -3.34 4.30 0.84
C TYR A 268 -2.29 3.94 1.90
N PRO A 269 -2.57 4.18 3.20
CA PRO A 269 -1.70 3.75 4.28
C PRO A 269 -1.50 2.23 4.29
N GLY A 270 -0.25 1.77 4.29
CA GLY A 270 0.09 0.35 4.40
C GLY A 270 0.03 -0.46 3.09
N ILE A 271 -0.39 0.16 1.99
CA ILE A 271 -0.43 -0.46 0.65
C ILE A 271 0.81 0.00 -0.13
N LEU A 272 1.68 -0.91 -0.56
CA LEU A 272 2.96 -0.60 -1.21
C LEU A 272 2.85 -0.23 -2.70
N PHE A 273 1.64 -0.30 -3.26
CA PHE A 273 1.31 0.09 -4.63
C PHE A 273 0.10 1.03 -4.63
N SER A 274 -0.42 1.40 -5.81
CA SER A 274 -1.50 2.37 -5.90
C SER A 274 -2.83 1.85 -5.34
N GLY A 275 -3.32 0.73 -5.85
CA GLY A 275 -4.65 0.21 -5.50
C GLY A 275 -5.80 1.01 -6.12
N ASP A 276 -5.48 2.04 -6.92
CA ASP A 276 -6.46 2.86 -7.64
C ASP A 276 -6.79 2.31 -9.04
N ASP A 277 -5.86 2.09 -9.97
CA ASP A 277 -4.41 2.39 -10.02
C ASP A 277 -4.04 3.61 -10.90
N PHE A 278 -3.10 4.45 -10.44
CA PHE A 278 -2.51 5.54 -11.25
C PHE A 278 -1.04 5.81 -10.90
N HIS A 279 -0.14 5.58 -11.85
CA HIS A 279 1.31 5.72 -11.66
C HIS A 279 1.96 6.56 -12.76
N ILE A 280 2.94 7.38 -12.37
CA ILE A 280 3.84 8.12 -13.26
C ILE A 280 5.27 7.65 -12.98
N LEU A 281 5.96 7.15 -14.00
CA LEU A 281 7.26 6.50 -13.87
C LEU A 281 8.39 7.32 -14.52
N SER A 282 9.61 7.19 -14.00
CA SER A 282 10.84 7.78 -14.57
C SER A 282 11.14 7.34 -16.00
N THR A 283 10.51 6.25 -16.47
CA THR A 283 10.60 5.79 -17.86
C THR A 283 9.85 6.67 -18.86
N GLY A 284 9.06 7.63 -18.37
CA GLY A 284 8.12 8.41 -19.19
C GLY A 284 6.78 7.69 -19.43
N LEU A 285 6.56 6.55 -18.78
CA LEU A 285 5.29 5.83 -18.83
C LEU A 285 4.32 6.36 -17.76
N VAL A 286 3.04 6.40 -18.14
CA VAL A 286 1.92 6.53 -17.21
C VAL A 286 1.13 5.23 -17.30
N THR A 287 0.87 4.58 -16.16
CA THR A 287 0.11 3.31 -16.10
C THR A 287 -1.09 3.46 -15.20
N LEU A 288 -2.25 3.04 -15.70
CA LEU A 288 -3.55 3.12 -15.04
C LEU A 288 -4.45 1.97 -15.49
N GLU A 289 -5.39 1.55 -14.66
CA GLU A 289 -6.40 0.54 -15.02
C GLU A 289 -7.82 0.96 -14.61
N THR A 290 -8.80 0.17 -15.08
CA THR A 290 -10.17 0.19 -14.56
C THR A 290 -10.63 -1.27 -14.48
N THR A 291 -11.02 -1.70 -13.30
CA THR A 291 -11.38 -3.10 -13.03
C THR A 291 -12.53 -3.57 -13.94
N ILE A 292 -12.36 -4.72 -14.61
CA ILE A 292 -13.40 -5.32 -15.47
C ILE A 292 -14.17 -6.44 -14.78
N GLY A 293 -13.63 -6.97 -13.68
CA GLY A 293 -14.16 -8.10 -12.92
C GLY A 293 -14.26 -9.40 -13.72
N ASN A 294 -14.87 -10.41 -13.10
CA ASN A 294 -15.27 -11.64 -13.77
C ASN A 294 -16.62 -12.17 -13.25
N SER A 295 -17.60 -12.24 -14.16
CA SER A 295 -18.94 -12.77 -13.85
C SER A 295 -19.16 -14.19 -14.37
N ASN A 296 -18.10 -14.89 -14.82
CA ASN A 296 -18.16 -16.28 -15.27
C ASN A 296 -17.53 -17.23 -14.23
N PRO A 297 -18.34 -17.95 -13.43
CA PRO A 297 -17.82 -18.83 -12.39
C PRO A 297 -16.97 -20.00 -12.91
N ALA A 298 -17.12 -20.37 -14.19
CA ALA A 298 -16.33 -21.45 -14.79
C ALA A 298 -14.84 -21.09 -14.93
N LEU A 299 -14.48 -19.79 -14.79
CA LEU A 299 -13.10 -19.31 -14.87
C LEU A 299 -12.38 -19.34 -13.51
N TRP A 300 -13.10 -19.44 -12.39
CA TRP A 300 -12.49 -19.47 -11.05
C TRP A 300 -11.56 -20.66 -10.82
N LYS A 301 -11.75 -21.75 -11.58
CA LYS A 301 -10.83 -22.90 -11.57
C LYS A 301 -9.38 -22.55 -11.99
N ASN A 302 -9.18 -21.40 -12.65
CA ASN A 302 -7.87 -20.92 -13.06
C ASN A 302 -7.19 -20.08 -11.96
N ILE A 303 -7.90 -19.74 -10.87
CA ILE A 303 -7.30 -19.10 -9.71
C ILE A 303 -6.67 -20.20 -8.85
N THR A 304 -5.36 -20.36 -9.01
CA THR A 304 -4.56 -21.36 -8.31
C THR A 304 -3.53 -20.68 -7.42
N ALA A 305 -3.19 -21.33 -6.30
CA ALA A 305 -2.16 -20.81 -5.40
C ALA A 305 -0.76 -20.83 -6.04
N THR A 306 -0.54 -21.67 -7.05
CA THR A 306 0.76 -21.83 -7.73
C THR A 306 0.61 -21.60 -9.23
N GLY A 307 1.59 -20.94 -9.85
CA GLY A 307 1.70 -20.84 -11.30
C GLY A 307 2.32 -22.09 -11.94
N GLU A 308 1.96 -22.32 -13.21
CA GLU A 308 2.60 -23.30 -14.11
C GLU A 308 3.92 -22.76 -14.69
#